data_AF-X6LIC3-F1
#
_entry.id   AF-X6LIC3-F1
#
_cell.length_a   1.000
_cell.length_b   1.000
_cell.length_c   1.000
_cell.angle_alpha   90.00
_cell.angle_beta   90.00
_cell.angle_gamma   90.00
#
_symmetry.space_group_name_H-M   'P 1'
#
loop_
_entity.id
_entity.type
_entity.pdbx_description
1 polymer ?
#
loop_
_entity_poly.entity_id
_entity_poly.type
_entity_poly.pdbx_seq_one_letter_code
_entity_poly.pdbx_strand_id
1 'polypeptide(L)'
;MEENNQNEGFKTFGLDRRVLQALRKKGLVTPTVVQKKAVPAALEKKDILLRAKTGSGKTLAFVLPMIENALRSLEMEQNNSGKLSYENGVMKRSRIKSIILVPTRELVNQVAEVVNDVIYFCNDILSCYSLIGIGNKGLDMEKHRLLEQPQIIVCTPARLFFYFLFFFYF
;
A
#
# COMPACT_ATOMS: atom_id res chain seq x y z
N MET A 1 -13.12 26.29 -27.33
CA MET A 1 -13.77 25.03 -26.91
C MET A 1 -12.78 24.25 -26.04
N GLU A 2 -12.54 24.69 -24.81
CA GLU A 2 -11.61 24.03 -23.89
C GLU A 2 -12.14 24.16 -22.46
N GLU A 3 -13.25 23.49 -22.13
CA GLU A 3 -13.81 23.60 -20.76
C GLU A 3 -14.35 22.30 -20.15
N ASN A 4 -14.21 21.13 -20.78
CA ASN A 4 -14.84 19.90 -20.27
C ASN A 4 -13.92 18.83 -19.65
N ASN A 5 -12.64 19.11 -19.37
CA ASN A 5 -11.72 18.07 -18.87
C ASN A 5 -11.18 18.28 -17.44
N GLN A 6 -11.71 19.24 -16.68
CA GLN A 6 -11.28 19.49 -15.28
C GLN A 6 -12.09 18.73 -14.23
N ASN A 7 -13.14 18.01 -14.61
CA ASN A 7 -14.11 17.41 -13.67
C ASN A 7 -13.92 15.91 -13.39
N GLU A 8 -12.91 15.28 -13.98
CA GLU A 8 -12.70 13.83 -13.82
C GLU A 8 -11.68 13.44 -12.73
N GLY A 9 -11.01 14.40 -12.08
CA GLY A 9 -10.19 14.22 -10.87
C GLY A 9 -9.42 12.88 -10.77
N PHE A 10 -9.47 12.25 -9.59
CA PHE A 10 -8.94 10.90 -9.37
C PHE A 10 -9.80 9.78 -9.98
N LYS A 11 -11.04 10.08 -10.42
CA LYS A 11 -11.94 9.07 -11.01
C LYS A 11 -11.39 8.55 -12.34
N THR A 12 -10.65 9.38 -13.08
CA THR A 12 -9.98 9.00 -14.35
C THR A 12 -9.08 7.78 -14.22
N PHE A 13 -8.53 7.53 -13.03
CA PHE A 13 -7.58 6.43 -12.80
C PHE A 13 -8.26 5.06 -12.64
N GLY A 14 -9.59 4.99 -12.54
CA GLY A 14 -10.30 3.73 -12.36
C GLY A 14 -9.99 3.02 -11.04
N LEU A 15 -9.83 3.79 -9.96
CA LEU A 15 -9.56 3.28 -8.61
C LEU A 15 -10.84 2.76 -7.94
N ASP A 16 -10.70 1.85 -6.98
CA ASP A 16 -11.78 1.37 -6.12
C ASP A 16 -12.57 2.55 -5.50
N ARG A 17 -13.91 2.40 -5.45
CA ARG A 17 -14.81 3.45 -4.94
C ARG A 17 -14.49 3.86 -3.50
N ARG A 18 -14.02 2.93 -2.66
CA ARG A 18 -13.62 3.16 -1.26
C ARG A 18 -12.36 4.01 -1.18
N VAL A 19 -11.40 3.78 -2.09
CA VAL A 19 -10.20 4.62 -2.24
C VAL A 19 -10.58 6.03 -2.67
N LEU A 20 -11.47 6.17 -3.66
CA LEU A 20 -11.97 7.49 -4.09
C LEU A 20 -12.74 8.23 -2.97
N GLN A 21 -13.49 7.50 -2.14
CA GLN A 21 -14.17 8.04 -0.97
C GLN A 21 -13.19 8.54 0.09
N ALA A 22 -12.12 7.78 0.36
CA ALA A 22 -11.05 8.17 1.27
C ALA A 22 -10.35 9.46 0.82
N LEU A 23 -9.99 9.55 -0.47
CA LEU A 23 -9.38 10.74 -1.05
C LEU A 23 -10.27 11.98 -0.90
N ARG A 24 -11.57 11.86 -1.18
CA ARG A 24 -12.54 12.94 -0.99
C ARG A 24 -12.66 13.38 0.45
N LYS A 25 -12.69 12.42 1.41
CA LYS A 25 -12.70 12.72 2.85
C LYS A 25 -11.48 13.54 3.28
N LYS A 26 -10.34 13.33 2.65
CA LYS A 26 -9.10 14.09 2.88
C LYS A 26 -9.02 15.41 2.08
N GLY A 27 -10.07 15.78 1.36
CA GLY A 27 -10.09 16.99 0.52
C GLY A 27 -9.26 16.88 -0.75
N LEU A 28 -8.83 15.67 -1.13
CA LEU A 28 -8.02 15.42 -2.33
C LEU A 28 -8.93 15.17 -3.53
N VAL A 29 -9.21 16.24 -4.28
CA VAL A 29 -10.13 16.19 -5.43
C VAL A 29 -9.40 16.04 -6.76
N THR A 30 -8.26 16.72 -6.90
CA THR A 30 -7.53 16.83 -8.18
C THR A 30 -6.12 16.25 -8.05
N PRO A 31 -5.72 15.32 -8.94
CA PRO A 31 -4.36 14.77 -8.91
C PRO A 31 -3.33 15.81 -9.34
N THR A 32 -2.17 15.78 -8.69
CA THR A 32 -1.02 16.63 -9.05
C THR A 32 -0.41 16.20 -10.39
N VAL A 33 0.43 17.05 -10.99
CA VAL A 33 1.12 16.75 -12.26
C VAL A 33 1.90 15.43 -12.19
N VAL A 34 2.56 15.16 -11.06
CA VAL A 34 3.34 13.92 -10.90
C VAL A 34 2.43 12.70 -10.79
N GLN A 35 1.28 12.82 -10.11
CA GLN A 35 0.29 11.75 -9.98
C GLN A 35 -0.38 11.45 -11.32
N LYS A 36 -0.76 12.47 -12.09
CA LYS A 36 -1.35 12.31 -13.44
C LYS A 36 -0.47 11.50 -14.40
N LYS A 37 0.86 11.58 -14.24
CA LYS A 37 1.81 10.82 -15.08
C LYS A 37 2.12 9.44 -14.49
N ALA A 38 2.37 9.38 -13.18
CA ALA A 38 2.88 8.16 -12.55
C ALA A 38 1.78 7.13 -12.24
N VAL A 39 0.60 7.56 -11.79
CA VAL A 39 -0.46 6.64 -11.36
C VAL A 39 -0.93 5.74 -12.52
N PRO A 40 -1.27 6.26 -13.71
CA PRO A 40 -1.68 5.39 -14.83
C PRO A 40 -0.58 4.42 -15.25
N ALA A 41 0.67 4.90 -15.37
CA ALA A 41 1.80 4.03 -15.73
C ALA A 41 2.04 2.91 -14.71
N ALA A 42 1.84 3.19 -13.41
CA ALA A 42 2.03 2.21 -12.34
C ALA A 42 0.88 1.19 -12.30
N LEU A 43 -0.35 1.61 -12.62
CA LEU A 43 -1.51 0.72 -12.76
C LEU A 43 -1.34 -0.25 -13.94
N GLU A 44 -0.62 0.18 -14.99
CA GLU A 44 -0.18 -0.68 -16.10
C GLU A 44 0.99 -1.61 -15.73
N LYS A 45 1.40 -1.65 -14.46
CA LYS A 45 2.51 -2.48 -13.92
C LYS A 45 3.87 -2.17 -14.55
N LYS A 46 4.10 -0.93 -14.99
CA LYS A 46 5.41 -0.48 -15.47
C LYS A 46 6.32 -0.08 -14.31
N ASP A 47 7.61 -0.32 -14.46
CA ASP A 47 8.63 0.24 -13.58
C ASP A 47 8.77 1.75 -13.84
N ILE A 48 8.85 2.53 -12.76
CA ILE A 48 8.82 3.99 -12.83
C ILE A 48 9.96 4.58 -12.02
N LEU A 49 10.76 5.41 -12.70
CA LEU A 49 11.67 6.34 -12.05
C LEU A 49 11.00 7.72 -11.96
N LEU A 50 10.71 8.17 -10.73
CA LEU A 50 9.96 9.40 -10.48
C LEU A 50 10.87 10.47 -9.86
N ARG A 51 11.16 11.53 -10.62
CA ARG A 51 11.93 12.70 -10.15
C ARG A 51 11.00 13.90 -9.97
N ALA A 52 10.78 14.32 -8.72
CA ALA A 52 10.03 15.53 -8.40
C ALA A 52 10.45 16.12 -7.03
N LYS A 53 10.22 17.42 -6.81
CA LYS A 53 10.52 18.10 -5.55
C LYS A 53 9.67 17.58 -4.38
N THR A 54 10.11 17.79 -3.14
CA THR A 54 9.30 17.49 -1.93
C THR A 54 7.99 18.29 -1.96
N GLY A 55 6.93 17.72 -1.39
CA GLY A 55 5.58 18.34 -1.42
C GLY A 55 4.85 18.23 -2.76
N SER A 56 5.45 17.62 -3.81
CA SER A 56 4.79 17.49 -5.12
C SER A 56 3.72 16.40 -5.20
N GLY A 57 3.39 15.73 -4.09
CA GLY A 57 2.41 14.63 -4.06
C GLY A 57 2.97 13.27 -4.49
N LYS A 58 4.29 13.05 -4.41
CA LYS A 58 4.94 11.77 -4.80
C LYS A 58 4.41 10.56 -4.02
N THR A 59 4.08 10.73 -2.74
CA THR A 59 3.62 9.62 -1.89
C THR A 59 2.37 8.97 -2.46
N LEU A 60 1.32 9.75 -2.73
CA LEU A 60 0.12 9.25 -3.38
C LEU A 60 0.37 8.73 -4.80
N ALA A 61 1.41 9.22 -5.48
CA ALA A 61 1.74 8.77 -6.83
C ALA A 61 2.16 7.29 -6.88
N PHE A 62 2.75 6.76 -5.80
CA PHE A 62 3.04 5.31 -5.67
C PHE A 62 2.04 4.57 -4.78
N VAL A 63 1.45 5.22 -3.76
CA VAL A 63 0.50 4.57 -2.83
C VAL A 63 -0.80 4.18 -3.53
N LEU A 64 -1.36 5.04 -4.37
CA LEU A 64 -2.61 4.76 -5.08
C LEU A 64 -2.55 3.52 -5.97
N PRO A 65 -1.60 3.41 -6.93
CA PRO A 65 -1.51 2.22 -7.76
C PRO A 65 -1.15 0.96 -6.97
N MET A 66 -0.35 1.09 -5.90
CA MET A 66 -0.03 -0.02 -5.00
C MET A 66 -1.28 -0.59 -4.33
N ILE A 67 -2.12 0.27 -3.74
CA ILE A 67 -3.36 -0.15 -3.06
C ILE A 67 -4.34 -0.77 -4.06
N GLU A 68 -4.53 -0.13 -5.22
CA GLU A 68 -5.42 -0.65 -6.26
C GLU A 68 -4.99 -2.05 -6.73
N ASN A 69 -3.69 -2.25 -6.99
CA ASN A 69 -3.16 -3.55 -7.36
C ASN A 69 -3.30 -4.59 -6.23
N ALA A 70 -3.14 -4.19 -4.96
CA ALA A 70 -3.36 -5.07 -3.82
C ALA A 70 -4.83 -5.52 -3.71
N LEU A 71 -5.78 -4.61 -3.89
CA LEU A 71 -7.22 -4.91 -3.92
C LEU A 71 -7.57 -5.88 -5.05
N ARG A 72 -7.14 -5.57 -6.29
CA ARG A 72 -7.38 -6.45 -7.46
C ARG A 72 -6.78 -7.85 -7.25
N SER A 73 -5.59 -7.92 -6.66
CA SER A 73 -4.95 -9.21 -6.35
C SER A 73 -5.76 -10.03 -5.34
N LEU A 74 -6.31 -9.40 -4.31
CA LEU A 74 -7.13 -10.07 -3.30
C LEU A 74 -8.48 -10.53 -3.88
N GLU A 75 -9.12 -9.70 -4.71
CA GLU A 75 -10.36 -10.06 -5.41
C GLU A 75 -10.14 -11.26 -6.35
N MET A 76 -9.05 -11.27 -7.12
CA MET A 76 -8.69 -12.41 -7.98
C MET A 76 -8.46 -13.69 -7.16
N GLU A 77 -7.79 -13.61 -6.02
CA GLU A 77 -7.59 -14.74 -5.13
C GLU A 77 -8.93 -15.27 -4.60
N GLN A 78 -9.86 -14.40 -4.20
CA GLN A 78 -11.20 -14.81 -3.76
C GLN A 78 -12.00 -15.48 -4.88
N ASN A 79 -11.98 -14.92 -6.09
CA ASN A 79 -12.70 -15.47 -7.24
C ASN A 79 -12.13 -16.82 -7.70
N ASN A 80 -10.82 -17.02 -7.58
CA ASN A 80 -10.16 -18.30 -7.85
C ASN A 80 -10.28 -19.30 -6.68
N SER A 81 -10.71 -18.85 -5.49
CA SER A 81 -10.87 -19.65 -4.27
C SER A 81 -12.14 -20.52 -4.23
N GLY A 82 -12.78 -20.79 -5.38
CA GLY A 82 -13.53 -22.05 -5.53
C GLY A 82 -12.69 -23.30 -5.23
N LYS A 83 -11.35 -23.17 -5.20
CA LYS A 83 -10.41 -24.08 -4.52
C LYS A 83 -9.89 -23.46 -3.23
N LEU A 84 -10.66 -23.64 -2.15
CA LEU A 84 -10.23 -23.34 -0.79
C LEU A 84 -9.06 -24.26 -0.43
N SER A 85 -7.83 -23.77 -0.60
CA SER A 85 -6.60 -24.54 -0.34
C SER A 85 -6.33 -24.51 1.16
N TYR A 86 -6.99 -25.40 1.89
CA TYR A 86 -6.60 -25.73 3.26
C TYR A 86 -5.36 -26.62 3.20
N GLU A 87 -4.29 -26.20 3.84
CA GLU A 87 -3.14 -27.04 4.15
C GLU A 87 -3.01 -27.01 5.68
N ASN A 88 -3.14 -28.17 6.33
CA ASN A 88 -3.15 -28.31 7.80
C ASN A 88 -4.25 -27.50 8.54
N GLY A 89 -5.42 -27.31 7.93
CA GLY A 89 -6.56 -26.64 8.59
C GLY A 89 -6.44 -25.11 8.68
N VAL A 90 -5.37 -24.53 8.13
CA VAL A 90 -5.16 -23.08 8.10
C VAL A 90 -5.48 -22.56 6.69
N MET A 91 -6.30 -21.50 6.62
CA MET A 91 -6.64 -20.85 5.36
C MET A 91 -5.40 -20.13 4.80
N LYS A 92 -4.99 -20.49 3.59
CA LYS A 92 -3.90 -19.84 2.86
C LYS A 92 -4.36 -18.47 2.33
N ARG A 93 -4.43 -17.45 3.19
CA ARG A 93 -4.59 -16.05 2.77
C ARG A 93 -3.23 -15.48 2.38
N SER A 94 -3.23 -14.67 1.33
CA SER A 94 -2.03 -14.11 0.71
C SER A 94 -1.32 -13.13 1.64
N ARG A 95 -0.04 -13.42 1.90
CA ARG A 95 0.71 -13.00 3.10
C ARG A 95 1.03 -11.51 3.15
N ILE A 96 1.60 -10.95 2.09
CA ILE A 96 1.98 -9.54 1.95
C ILE A 96 1.82 -9.19 0.47
N LYS A 97 1.15 -8.09 0.15
CA LYS A 97 0.91 -7.62 -1.23
C LYS A 97 1.88 -6.55 -1.66
N SER A 98 2.39 -5.76 -0.72
CA SER A 98 3.25 -4.63 -1.04
C SER A 98 4.17 -4.27 0.11
N ILE A 99 5.38 -3.82 -0.25
CA ILE A 99 6.38 -3.33 0.67
C ILE A 99 6.80 -1.94 0.19
N ILE A 100 6.78 -0.96 1.09
CA ILE A 100 7.28 0.39 0.85
C ILE A 100 8.55 0.59 1.68
N LEU A 101 9.67 0.84 1.00
CA LEU A 101 10.96 1.09 1.63
C LEU A 101 11.24 2.59 1.70
N VAL A 102 11.57 3.08 2.89
CA VAL A 102 11.91 4.48 3.13
C VAL A 102 13.16 4.63 4.00
N PRO A 103 13.94 5.71 3.86
CA PRO A 103 15.24 5.85 4.50
C PRO A 103 15.21 6.00 6.03
N THR A 104 14.14 6.55 6.62
CA THR A 104 14.11 6.86 8.06
C THR A 104 12.81 6.40 8.73
N ARG A 105 12.85 6.24 10.06
CA ARG A 105 11.69 5.81 10.87
C ARG A 105 10.56 6.85 10.81
N GLU A 106 10.92 8.12 10.81
CA GLU A 106 9.99 9.25 10.72
C GLU A 106 9.25 9.19 9.40
N LEU A 107 9.94 8.87 8.30
CA LEU A 107 9.32 8.73 6.99
C LEU A 107 8.47 7.45 6.89
N VAL A 108 8.79 6.38 7.64
CA VAL A 108 7.89 5.22 7.74
C VAL A 108 6.54 5.66 8.30
N ASN A 109 6.54 6.39 9.42
CA ASN A 109 5.31 6.86 10.04
C ASN A 109 4.50 7.78 9.12
N GLN A 110 5.17 8.74 8.46
CA GLN A 110 4.51 9.66 7.52
C GLN A 110 3.87 8.91 6.34
N VAL A 111 4.57 7.92 5.76
CA VAL A 111 4.02 7.13 4.66
C VAL A 111 2.91 6.21 5.13
N ALA A 112 3.05 5.58 6.29
CA ALA A 112 2.02 4.71 6.87
C ALA A 112 0.74 5.48 7.18
N GLU A 113 0.83 6.73 7.66
CA GLU A 113 -0.33 7.61 7.83
C GLU A 113 -1.07 7.83 6.50
N VAL A 114 -0.33 8.14 5.43
CA VAL A 114 -0.92 8.29 4.08
C VAL A 114 -1.56 6.99 3.60
N VAL A 115 -0.92 5.83 3.84
CA VAL A 115 -1.52 4.54 3.48
C VAL A 115 -2.82 4.32 4.24
N ASN A 116 -2.80 4.48 5.57
CA ASN A 116 -3.98 4.32 6.44
C ASN A 116 -5.13 5.26 6.07
N ASP A 117 -4.80 6.49 5.68
CA ASP A 117 -5.78 7.44 5.18
C ASP A 117 -6.48 6.94 3.91
N VAL A 118 -5.72 6.37 2.97
CA VAL A 118 -6.24 5.88 1.69
C VAL A 118 -7.03 4.57 1.85
N ILE A 119 -6.58 3.67 2.74
CA ILE A 119 -7.28 2.41 3.02
C ILE A 119 -8.38 2.54 4.09
N TYR A 120 -8.70 3.75 4.56
CA TYR A 120 -9.64 3.98 5.66
C TYR A 120 -10.98 3.25 5.48
N PHE A 121 -11.49 3.19 4.25
CA PHE A 121 -12.74 2.49 3.90
C PHE A 121 -12.54 1.06 3.39
N CYS A 122 -11.31 0.53 3.45
CA CYS A 122 -10.90 -0.81 3.01
C CYS A 122 -10.29 -1.65 4.16
N ASN A 123 -10.41 -1.21 5.41
CA ASN A 123 -9.75 -1.84 6.57
C ASN A 123 -10.23 -3.26 6.89
N ASP A 124 -11.36 -3.69 6.32
CA ASP A 124 -11.87 -5.06 6.35
C ASP A 124 -11.10 -6.01 5.42
N ILE A 125 -10.35 -5.45 4.45
CA ILE A 125 -9.62 -6.20 3.41
C ILE A 125 -8.11 -5.94 3.46
N LEU A 126 -7.71 -4.69 3.72
CA LEU A 126 -6.33 -4.25 3.74
C LEU A 126 -5.96 -3.71 5.11
N SER A 127 -4.77 -4.08 5.57
CA SER A 127 -4.12 -3.48 6.72
C SER A 127 -2.69 -3.09 6.40
N CYS A 128 -2.23 -2.01 7.03
CA CYS A 128 -0.87 -1.48 6.89
C CYS A 128 -0.11 -1.62 8.19
N TYR A 129 1.07 -2.22 8.13
CA TYR A 129 1.95 -2.39 9.28
C TYR A 129 3.26 -1.62 9.11
N SER A 130 3.62 -0.83 10.13
CA SER A 130 4.87 -0.09 10.18
C SER A 130 5.94 -0.91 10.87
N LEU A 131 6.85 -1.50 10.10
CA LEU A 131 7.92 -2.34 10.61
C LEU A 131 9.16 -1.48 10.89
N ILE A 132 9.24 -0.97 12.12
CA ILE A 132 10.20 0.07 12.51
C ILE A 132 11.26 -0.41 13.51
N GLY A 133 11.01 -1.48 14.28
CA GLY A 133 11.92 -1.89 15.36
C GLY A 133 11.66 -1.13 16.66
N ILE A 134 11.19 -1.82 17.70
CA ILE A 134 11.13 -1.30 19.09
C ILE A 134 12.23 -1.96 19.95
N GLY A 135 13.49 -1.81 19.55
CA GLY A 135 14.64 -2.39 20.27
C GLY A 135 14.49 -3.90 20.54
N ASN A 136 15.22 -4.42 21.54
CA ASN A 136 15.24 -5.86 21.85
C ASN A 136 13.93 -6.38 22.51
N LYS A 137 13.11 -5.50 23.09
CA LYS A 137 11.85 -5.89 23.77
C LYS A 137 10.63 -5.89 22.84
N GLY A 138 10.76 -5.36 21.62
CA GLY A 138 9.67 -5.23 20.66
C GLY A 138 9.49 -6.41 19.70
N LEU A 139 10.46 -7.33 19.65
CA LEU A 139 10.51 -8.34 18.60
C LEU A 139 9.28 -9.26 18.62
N ASP A 140 8.84 -9.70 19.79
CA ASP A 140 7.68 -10.60 19.89
C ASP A 140 6.37 -9.88 19.58
N MET A 141 6.24 -8.59 19.91
CA MET A 141 5.10 -7.79 19.47
C MET A 141 5.09 -7.64 17.94
N GLU A 142 6.25 -7.39 17.33
CA GLU A 142 6.34 -7.28 15.88
C GLU A 142 6.07 -8.61 15.19
N LYS A 143 6.54 -9.74 15.76
CA LYS A 143 6.15 -11.09 15.30
C LYS A 143 4.64 -11.27 15.37
N HIS A 144 4.02 -10.94 16.50
CA HIS A 144 2.56 -11.04 16.66
C HIS A 144 1.81 -10.23 15.60
N ARG A 145 2.23 -8.98 15.36
CA ARG A 145 1.64 -8.13 14.31
C ARG A 145 1.86 -8.67 12.90
N LEU A 146 2.98 -9.32 12.63
CA LEU A 146 3.20 -10.01 11.34
C LEU A 146 2.36 -11.29 11.22
N LEU A 147 2.08 -11.96 12.33
CA LEU A 147 1.13 -13.09 12.39
C LEU A 147 -0.32 -12.65 12.15
N GLU A 148 -0.66 -11.38 12.38
CA GLU A 148 -1.93 -10.77 11.96
C GLU A 148 -2.03 -10.61 10.42
N GLN A 149 -0.96 -10.97 9.67
CA GLN A 149 -0.90 -11.00 8.20
C GLN A 149 -1.25 -9.67 7.53
N PRO A 150 -0.47 -8.60 7.78
CA PRO A 150 -0.71 -7.32 7.13
C PRO A 150 -0.44 -7.38 5.62
N GLN A 151 -1.33 -6.80 4.82
CA GLN A 151 -1.19 -6.81 3.36
C GLN A 151 -0.14 -5.80 2.88
N ILE A 152 0.07 -4.72 3.63
CA ILE A 152 1.01 -3.65 3.27
C ILE A 152 2.02 -3.50 4.42
N ILE A 153 3.31 -3.47 4.08
CA ILE A 153 4.38 -3.17 5.03
C ILE A 153 5.07 -1.87 4.62
N VAL A 154 5.28 -0.97 5.57
CA VAL A 154 6.14 0.21 5.40
C VAL A 154 7.32 0.08 6.36
N CYS A 155 8.54 0.18 5.86
CA CYS A 155 9.74 -0.06 6.67
C CYS A 155 11.00 0.60 6.13
N THR A 156 12.06 0.55 6.92
CA THR A 156 13.41 0.88 6.44
C THR A 156 14.09 -0.35 5.83
N PRO A 157 14.97 -0.18 4.82
CA PRO A 157 15.73 -1.29 4.24
C PRO A 157 16.46 -2.13 5.30
N ALA A 158 17.09 -1.47 6.28
CA ALA A 158 17.81 -2.14 7.36
C ALA A 158 16.88 -3.02 8.23
N ARG A 159 15.66 -2.55 8.53
CA ARG A 159 14.72 -3.33 9.33
C ARG A 159 14.16 -4.51 8.56
N LEU A 160 13.86 -4.34 7.28
CA LEU A 160 13.46 -5.47 6.42
C LEU A 160 14.57 -6.53 6.37
N PHE A 161 15.82 -6.11 6.16
CA PHE A 161 16.97 -7.01 6.10
C PHE A 161 17.17 -7.78 7.42
N PHE A 162 17.04 -7.11 8.57
CA PHE A 162 17.08 -7.77 9.87
C PHE A 162 16.05 -8.90 9.98
N TYR A 163 14.82 -8.68 9.49
CA TYR A 163 13.78 -9.71 9.49
C TYR A 163 14.10 -10.88 8.55
N PHE A 164 14.66 -10.61 7.37
CA PHE A 164 15.08 -11.68 6.46
C PHE A 164 16.14 -12.58 7.10
N LEU A 165 17.15 -12.00 7.76
CA LEU A 165 18.21 -12.79 8.39
C LEU A 165 17.75 -13.57 9.61
N PHE A 166 16.89 -12.99 10.45
CA PHE A 166 16.57 -13.59 11.76
C PHE A 166 15.42 -14.61 11.71
N PHE A 167 14.59 -14.58 10.67
CA PHE A 167 13.40 -15.42 10.57
C PHE A 167 13.37 -16.42 9.42
N PHE A 168 14.24 -16.25 8.41
CA PHE A 168 14.32 -17.18 7.28
C PHE A 168 15.58 -18.04 7.29
N TYR A 169 16.56 -17.73 8.15
CA TYR A 169 17.84 -18.45 8.24
C TYR A 169 18.10 -19.12 9.60
N PHE A 170 17.21 -18.95 10.59
CA PHE A 170 17.19 -19.64 11.87
C PHE A 170 15.77 -20.08 12.19
#